data_AF-A0A7S4MPP0-F1
#
_entry.id   AF-A0A7S4MPP0-F1
#
_cell.length_a   1.000
_cell.length_b   1.000
_cell.length_c   1.000
_cell.angle_alpha   90.00
_cell.angle_beta   90.00
_cell.angle_gamma   90.00
#
_symmetry.space_group_name_H-M   'P 1'
#
loop_
_entity.id
_entity.type
_entity.pdbx_description
1 polymer ?
#
loop_
_entity_poly.entity_id
_entity_poly.type
_entity_poly.pdbx_seq_one_letter_code
_entity_poly.pdbx_strand_id
1 'polypeptide(L)'
;RSKIRFLTTIVWLLDVVFGRSVSFYIRLCVWAVLYYFFIQWEFGVVYFVLSGFYFVYITMGNESDEKKDRVSAYSVFNKDGAEVLGNFSTTGLERSFGLPNYGEQ
;
A
#
# COMPACT_ATOMS: atom_id res chain seq x y z
N ARG A 1 -29.23 -0.05 27.55
CA ARG A 1 -27.93 0.48 27.09
C ARG A 1 -27.20 -0.44 26.11
N SER A 2 -27.14 -1.77 26.33
CA SER A 2 -26.50 -2.71 25.37
C SER A 2 -27.23 -2.84 24.03
N LYS A 3 -28.57 -2.90 24.04
CA LYS A 3 -29.40 -3.03 22.82
C LYS A 3 -29.22 -1.86 21.83
N ILE A 4 -29.01 -0.64 22.34
CA ILE A 4 -28.80 0.56 21.53
C ILE A 4 -27.44 0.50 20.83
N ARG A 5 -26.38 0.11 21.54
CA ARG A 5 -25.03 -0.06 20.96
C ARG A 5 -24.98 -1.18 19.91
N PHE A 6 -25.75 -2.24 20.11
CA PHE A 6 -25.89 -3.34 19.15
C PHE A 6 -26.65 -2.91 17.88
N LEU A 7 -27.74 -2.16 18.06
CA LEU A 7 -28.51 -1.65 16.93
C LEU A 7 -27.70 -0.64 16.10
N THR A 8 -26.91 0.23 16.75
CA THR A 8 -26.05 1.18 16.03
C THR A 8 -24.89 0.50 15.32
N THR A 9 -24.35 -0.61 15.84
CA THR A 9 -23.32 -1.38 15.12
C THR A 9 -23.89 -2.11 13.92
N ILE A 10 -25.12 -2.62 14.02
CA ILE A 10 -25.83 -3.20 12.89
C ILE A 10 -26.14 -2.15 11.83
N VAL A 11 -26.68 -1.00 12.22
CA VAL A 11 -26.97 0.10 11.28
C VAL A 11 -25.68 0.58 10.61
N TRP A 12 -24.58 0.71 11.36
CA TRP A 12 -23.28 1.04 10.77
C TRP A 12 -22.75 -0.05 9.83
N LEU A 13 -22.91 -1.33 10.17
CA LEU A 13 -22.58 -2.45 9.27
C LEU A 13 -23.42 -2.41 8.00
N LEU A 14 -24.72 -2.13 8.13
CA LEU A 14 -25.62 -1.96 7.01
C LEU A 14 -25.20 -0.73 6.19
N ASP A 15 -24.85 0.41 6.77
CA ASP A 15 -24.37 1.58 6.04
C ASP A 15 -23.00 1.36 5.38
N VAL A 16 -22.13 0.52 5.95
CA VAL A 16 -20.86 0.14 5.31
C VAL A 16 -21.09 -0.80 4.13
N VAL A 17 -22.07 -1.69 4.24
CA VAL A 17 -22.44 -2.65 3.18
C VAL A 17 -23.29 -1.98 2.09
N PHE A 18 -24.24 -1.12 2.47
CA PHE A 18 -25.27 -0.52 1.64
C PHE A 18 -25.01 0.95 1.26
N GLY A 19 -24.28 1.71 2.09
CA GLY A 19 -23.99 3.14 1.90
C GLY A 19 -22.84 3.45 0.94
N ARG A 20 -22.28 2.43 0.26
CA ARG A 20 -21.33 2.66 -0.84
C ARG A 20 -22.06 3.18 -2.08
N SER A 21 -21.46 4.15 -2.77
CA SER A 21 -22.08 4.80 -3.95
C SER A 21 -22.40 3.80 -5.06
N VAL A 22 -23.40 4.09 -5.92
CA VAL A 22 -23.79 3.26 -7.09
C VAL A 22 -22.58 2.80 -7.91
N SER A 23 -21.58 3.67 -8.09
CA SER A 23 -20.32 3.36 -8.78
C SER A 23 -19.55 2.18 -8.17
N PHE A 24 -19.62 1.97 -6.86
CA PHE A 24 -18.98 0.83 -6.19
C PHE A 24 -19.64 -0.50 -6.59
N TYR A 25 -20.98 -0.56 -6.56
CA TYR A 25 -21.70 -1.77 -6.95
C TYR A 25 -21.46 -2.13 -8.41
N ILE A 26 -21.43 -1.14 -9.30
CA ILE A 26 -21.12 -1.38 -10.72
C ILE A 26 -19.72 -2.01 -10.86
N ARG A 27 -18.70 -1.45 -10.19
CA ARG A 27 -17.34 -2.00 -10.21
C ARG A 27 -17.29 -3.43 -9.66
N LEU A 28 -18.02 -3.71 -8.59
CA LEU A 28 -18.10 -5.04 -7.99
C LEU A 28 -18.81 -6.05 -8.92
N CYS A 29 -19.92 -5.65 -9.56
CA CYS A 29 -20.61 -6.47 -10.54
C CYS A 29 -19.72 -6.77 -11.76
N VAL A 30 -19.03 -5.77 -12.29
CA VAL A 30 -18.09 -5.95 -13.41
C VAL A 30 -16.98 -6.92 -13.03
N TRP A 31 -16.39 -6.77 -11.84
CA TRP A 31 -15.39 -7.70 -11.32
C TRP A 31 -15.93 -9.12 -11.18
N ALA A 32 -17.15 -9.30 -10.65
CA ALA A 32 -17.77 -10.62 -10.47
C ALA A 32 -18.10 -11.31 -11.80
N VAL A 33 -18.60 -10.57 -12.79
CA VAL A 33 -18.87 -11.09 -14.15
C VAL A 33 -17.56 -11.53 -14.81
N LEU A 34 -16.51 -10.72 -14.69
CA LEU A 34 -15.20 -11.05 -15.24
C LEU A 34 -14.61 -12.28 -14.52
N TYR A 35 -14.75 -12.38 -13.20
CA TYR A 35 -14.35 -13.56 -12.44
C TYR A 35 -15.06 -14.83 -12.92
N TYR A 36 -16.38 -14.77 -13.12
CA TYR A 36 -17.14 -15.90 -13.65
C TYR A 36 -16.66 -16.33 -15.03
N PHE A 37 -16.33 -15.37 -15.91
CA PHE A 37 -15.74 -15.66 -17.22
C PHE A 37 -14.41 -16.43 -17.09
N PHE A 38 -13.52 -16.01 -16.16
CA PHE A 38 -12.25 -16.70 -15.93
C PHE A 38 -12.40 -18.08 -15.27
N ILE A 39 -13.45 -18.32 -14.48
CA ILE A 39 -13.76 -19.67 -13.97
C ILE A 39 -14.05 -20.62 -15.12
N GLN A 40 -14.82 -20.18 -16.13
CA GLN A 40 -15.14 -21.01 -17.30
C GLN A 40 -13.90 -21.35 -18.14
N TRP A 41 -12.86 -20.52 -18.06
CA TRP A 41 -11.57 -20.74 -18.72
C TRP A 41 -10.55 -21.47 -17.82
N GLU A 42 -10.99 -22.05 -16.70
CA GLU A 42 -10.13 -22.72 -15.69
C GLU A 42 -9.03 -21.81 -15.10
N PHE A 43 -9.14 -20.50 -15.29
CA PHE A 43 -8.19 -19.47 -14.84
C PHE A 43 -8.70 -18.65 -13.65
N GLY A 44 -9.81 -19.06 -13.02
CA GLY A 44 -10.45 -18.32 -11.94
C GLY A 44 -9.51 -18.02 -10.77
N VAL A 45 -8.70 -19.00 -10.35
CA VAL A 45 -7.73 -18.84 -9.25
C VAL A 45 -6.70 -17.75 -9.57
N VAL A 46 -6.18 -17.75 -10.81
CA VAL A 46 -5.19 -16.76 -11.24
C VAL A 46 -5.79 -15.35 -11.22
N TYR A 47 -7.00 -15.19 -11.76
CA TYR A 47 -7.71 -13.91 -11.72
C TYR A 47 -7.95 -13.43 -10.27
N PHE A 48 -8.36 -14.32 -9.38
CA PHE A 48 -8.61 -14.00 -7.98
C PHE A 48 -7.33 -13.55 -7.25
N VAL A 49 -6.23 -14.29 -7.43
CA VAL A 49 -4.93 -13.96 -6.82
C VAL A 49 -4.42 -12.61 -7.32
N LEU A 50 -4.45 -12.36 -8.63
CA LEU A 50 -4.05 -11.08 -9.22
C LEU A 50 -4.94 -9.92 -8.73
N SER A 51 -6.24 -10.15 -8.61
CA SER A 51 -7.18 -9.16 -8.04
C SER A 51 -6.84 -8.85 -6.58
N GLY A 52 -6.43 -9.86 -5.81
CA GLY A 52 -5.96 -9.68 -4.43
C GLY A 52 -4.71 -8.81 -4.35
N PHE A 53 -3.71 -9.07 -5.20
CA PHE A 53 -2.52 -8.23 -5.30
C PHE A 53 -2.87 -6.79 -5.72
N TYR A 54 -3.77 -6.63 -6.69
CA TYR A 54 -4.27 -5.31 -7.09
C TYR A 54 -4.91 -4.58 -5.91
N PHE A 55 -5.73 -5.27 -5.10
CA PHE A 55 -6.34 -4.67 -3.90
C PHE A 55 -5.31 -4.24 -2.87
N VAL A 56 -4.30 -5.08 -2.60
CA VAL A 56 -3.19 -4.72 -1.70
C VAL A 56 -2.43 -3.51 -2.25
N TYR A 57 -2.13 -3.50 -3.55
CA TYR A 57 -1.43 -2.41 -4.20
C TYR A 57 -2.17 -1.07 -4.08
N ILE A 58 -3.46 -1.02 -4.38
CA ILE A 58 -4.25 0.22 -4.24
C ILE A 58 -4.42 0.63 -2.78
N THR A 59 -4.49 -0.33 -1.85
CA THR A 59 -4.62 -0.03 -0.41
C THR A 59 -3.31 0.54 0.15
N MET A 60 -2.16 0.08 -0.34
CA MET A 60 -0.84 0.61 0.02
C MET A 60 -0.48 1.90 -0.71
N GLY A 61 -0.93 2.08 -1.95
CA GLY A 61 -0.54 3.19 -2.83
C GLY A 61 -1.06 4.57 -2.41
N ASN A 62 -2.11 4.62 -1.57
CA ASN A 62 -2.71 5.87 -1.09
C ASN A 62 -1.87 6.61 -0.03
N GLU A 63 -0.73 6.06 0.38
CA GLU A 63 0.18 6.72 1.31
C GLU A 63 0.96 7.89 0.66
N SER A 64 0.90 8.03 -0.66
CA SER A 64 1.67 9.05 -1.39
C SER A 64 1.12 10.48 -1.23
N ASP A 65 -0.18 10.64 -1.02
CA ASP A 65 -0.79 11.97 -0.81
C ASP A 65 -0.69 12.46 0.65
N GLU A 66 -0.44 11.55 1.60
CA GLU A 66 -0.35 11.86 3.04
C GLU A 66 1.11 11.91 3.55
N LYS A 67 2.09 11.83 2.64
CA LYS A 67 3.53 11.75 2.94
C LYS A 67 4.26 13.09 3.10
N LYS A 68 3.55 14.22 3.15
CA LYS A 68 4.22 15.51 3.40
C LYS A 68 4.70 15.68 4.85
N ASP A 69 4.22 14.88 5.80
CA ASP A 69 4.50 15.11 7.23
C ASP A 69 4.76 13.83 8.06
N ARG A 70 4.80 12.65 7.42
CA ARG A 70 5.12 11.40 8.13
C ARG A 70 6.62 11.14 8.07
N VAL A 71 7.31 11.56 9.13
CA VAL A 71 8.69 11.19 9.49
C VAL A 71 8.83 9.67 9.32
N SER A 72 9.54 9.22 8.29
CA SER A 72 9.88 7.81 8.15
C SER A 72 10.68 7.37 9.37
N ALA A 73 10.63 6.10 9.76
CA ALA A 73 11.40 5.61 10.91
C ALA A 73 12.91 5.93 10.77
N TYR A 74 13.41 6.03 9.54
CA TYR A 74 14.78 6.47 9.25
C TYR A 74 15.04 7.94 9.57
N SER A 75 14.05 8.82 9.51
CA SER A 75 14.18 10.21 9.94
C SER A 75 14.31 10.34 11.47
N VAL A 76 13.82 9.37 12.25
CA VAL A 76 14.13 9.30 13.70
C VAL A 76 15.62 9.04 13.93
N PHE A 77 16.28 8.30 13.03
CA PHE A 77 17.68 7.92 13.16
C PHE A 77 18.65 8.79 12.35
N ASN A 78 18.16 9.59 11.40
CA ASN A 78 18.98 10.50 10.61
C ASN A 78 18.21 11.79 10.28
N LYS A 79 18.10 12.70 11.25
CA LYS A 79 17.46 14.02 11.07
C LYS A 79 18.24 14.95 10.15
N ASP A 80 19.56 14.80 10.10
CA ASP A 80 20.47 15.75 9.46
C ASP A 80 21.11 15.19 8.17
N GLY A 81 20.68 13.99 7.72
CA GLY A 81 21.21 13.36 6.51
C GLY A 81 22.69 12.95 6.60
N ALA A 82 23.26 12.87 7.81
CA ALA A 82 24.64 12.47 8.02
C ALA A 82 24.84 10.98 7.69
N GLU A 83 25.95 10.63 7.05
CA GLU A 83 26.33 9.23 6.90
C GLU A 83 26.50 8.59 8.29
N VAL A 84 25.72 7.54 8.56
CA VAL A 84 25.78 6.82 9.82
C VAL A 84 27.17 6.18 9.94
N LEU A 85 27.90 6.52 11.01
CA LEU A 85 29.24 6.00 11.28
C LEU A 85 29.20 4.46 11.36
N GLY A 86 29.74 3.78 10.34
CA GLY A 86 29.73 2.32 10.22
C GLY A 86 28.91 1.79 9.05
N ASN A 87 28.08 2.61 8.40
CA ASN A 87 27.70 2.35 7.01
C ASN A 87 28.91 2.69 6.14
N PHE A 88 29.22 1.88 5.13
CA PHE A 88 30.34 2.16 4.25
C PHE A 88 30.09 3.50 3.57
N SER A 89 30.81 4.55 4.00
CA SER A 89 30.83 5.84 3.31
C SER A 89 31.13 5.55 1.85
N THR A 90 30.31 6.08 0.93
CA THR A 90 30.49 5.83 -0.50
C THR A 90 31.92 6.22 -0.91
N THR A 91 32.42 7.33 -0.36
CA THR A 91 33.80 7.81 -0.48
C THR A 91 34.84 6.84 0.11
N GLY A 92 34.55 6.21 1.26
CA GLY A 92 35.43 5.23 1.89
C GLY A 92 35.51 3.90 1.12
N LEU A 93 34.39 3.48 0.52
CA LEU A 93 34.31 2.33 -0.38
C LEU A 93 35.10 2.59 -1.66
N GLU A 94 34.87 3.72 -2.32
CA GLU A 94 35.60 4.13 -3.54
C GLU A 94 37.11 4.10 -3.31
N ARG A 95 37.57 4.61 -2.17
CA ARG A 95 38.99 4.59 -1.80
C ARG A 95 39.54 3.17 -1.56
N SER A 96 38.73 2.28 -0.99
CA SER A 96 39.11 0.88 -0.76
C SER A 96 39.19 0.08 -2.07
N PHE A 97 38.36 0.43 -3.05
CA PHE A 97 38.32 -0.18 -4.38
C PHE A 97 39.17 0.54 -5.43
N GLY A 98 39.89 1.62 -5.05
CA GLY A 98 40.79 2.37 -5.93
C GLY A 98 40.08 3.17 -7.03
N LEU A 99 38.80 3.50 -6.84
CA LEU A 99 38.03 4.29 -7.78
C LEU A 99 38.33 5.79 -7.62
N PRO A 100 38.29 6.58 -8.72
CA PRO A 100 38.40 8.04 -8.63
C PRO A 100 37.26 8.62 -7.79
N ASN A 101 37.58 9.54 -6.88
CA ASN A 101 36.59 10.19 -6.03
C ASN A 101 35.85 11.27 -6.83
N TYR A 102 34.54 11.07 -7.06
CA TYR A 102 33.68 12.00 -7.80
C TYR A 102 32.88 12.94 -6.88
N GLY A 103 33.01 12.80 -5.56
CA GLY A 103 32.18 13.52 -4.57
C GLY A 103 32.67 14.92 -4.16
N GLU A 104 33.77 15.42 -4.72
CA GLU A 104 34.30 16.78 -4.45
C GLU A 104 34.15 17.71 -5.67
N GLN A 105 32.90 17.96 -6.11
CA GLN A 105 32.53 19.05 -7.02
C GLN A 105 31.35 19.85 -6.48
#